data_AF-A0A7J7NBE6-F1
#
_entry.id   AF-A0A7J7NBE6-F1
#
_cell.length_a   1.000
_cell.length_b   1.000
_cell.length_c   1.000
_cell.angle_alpha   90.00
_cell.angle_beta   90.00
_cell.angle_gamma   90.00
#
_symmetry.space_group_name_H-M   'P 1'
#
loop_
_entity.id
_entity.type
_entity.pdbx_description
1 polymer ?
#
loop_
_entity_poly.entity_id
_entity_poly.type
_entity_poly.pdbx_seq_one_letter_code
_entity_poly.pdbx_strand_id
1 'polypeptide(L)' 'MSCKDMRFTRCFWCFGPPKKTYKLLRPVVVIDRTFLKGRYRGTLLTAIVIDPRNYIFLLAFIVTELETIKI' A
#
# COMPACT_ATOMS: atom_id res chain seq x y z
N MET A 1 -25.98 14.08 16.11
CA MET A 1 -24.56 14.14 16.51
C MET A 1 -24.14 12.70 16.82
N SER A 2 -23.66 11.95 15.83
CA SER A 2 -23.34 10.52 16.02
C SER A 2 -21.93 10.40 16.58
N CYS A 3 -21.81 9.82 17.77
CA CYS A 3 -20.54 9.39 18.34
C CYS A 3 -19.88 8.45 17.31
N LYS A 4 -18.80 8.91 16.65
CA LYS A 4 -17.95 8.02 15.86
C LYS A 4 -17.26 7.12 16.87
N ASP A 5 -17.62 5.84 16.90
CA ASP A 5 -16.74 4.82 17.46
C ASP A 5 -15.31 5.08 16.93
N MET A 6 -14.30 5.05 17.80
CA MET A 6 -12.89 5.16 17.41
C MET A 6 -12.46 3.95 16.56
N ARG A 7 -12.91 3.90 15.31
CA ARG A 7 -12.60 2.85 14.34
C ARG A 7 -11.62 3.41 13.32
N PHE A 8 -10.52 2.72 13.12
CA PHE A 8 -9.47 3.09 12.17
C PHE A 8 -10.04 3.10 10.76
N THR A 9 -10.22 4.25 10.11
CA THR A 9 -10.94 4.27 8.83
C THR A 9 -10.05 3.86 7.65
N ARG A 10 -8.96 4.59 7.40
CA ARG A 10 -7.97 4.34 6.33
C ARG A 10 -6.64 5.01 6.68
N CYS A 11 -5.52 4.46 6.20
CA CYS A 11 -4.21 5.11 6.20
C CYS A 11 -3.55 4.91 4.84
N PHE A 12 -3.00 5.97 4.27
CA PHE A 12 -2.21 5.95 3.05
C PHE A 12 -0.81 6.46 3.37
N TRP A 13 0.21 5.77 2.86
CA TRP A 13 1.58 6.22 2.95
C TRP A 13 2.29 6.02 1.63
N CYS A 14 3.06 7.02 1.20
CA CYS A 14 3.89 6.95 0.00
C CYS A 14 5.32 7.37 0.36
N PHE A 15 6.29 6.58 -0.07
CA PHE A 15 7.70 6.93 0.01
C PHE A 15 8.03 7.87 -1.14
N GLY A 16 8.76 8.94 -0.86
CA GLY A 16 9.27 9.82 -1.90
C GLY A 16 10.08 9.00 -2.93
N PRO A 17 10.09 9.43 -4.21
CA PRO A 17 10.81 8.70 -5.25
C PRO A 17 12.27 8.55 -4.84
N PRO A 18 12.86 7.34 -4.94
CA PRO A 18 14.24 7.16 -4.55
C PRO A 18 15.13 7.91 -5.55
N LYS A 19 15.66 9.06 -5.11
CA LYS A 19 16.28 10.11 -5.94
C LYS A 19 17.33 9.61 -6.94
N LYS A 20 18.03 8.51 -6.63
CA LYS A 20 19.14 7.99 -7.43
C LYS A 20 18.82 6.71 -8.20
N THR A 21 17.77 5.97 -7.81
CA THR A 21 17.52 4.63 -8.36
C THR A 21 16.29 4.55 -9.26
N TYR A 22 15.43 5.59 -9.30
CA TYR A 22 14.22 5.56 -10.14
C TYR A 22 14.50 5.30 -11.63
N LYS A 23 15.60 5.81 -12.18
CA LYS A 23 16.01 5.57 -13.58
C LYS A 23 16.49 4.14 -13.84
N LEU A 24 16.84 3.42 -12.77
CA LEU A 24 17.37 2.06 -12.85
C LEU A 24 16.31 1.02 -12.52
N LEU A 25 15.19 1.39 -11.89
CA LEU A 25 14.10 0.46 -11.59
C LEU A 25 13.51 -0.12 -12.89
N ARG A 26 13.06 -1.38 -12.83
CA ARG A 26 12.33 -1.98 -13.95
C ARG A 26 11.02 -1.21 -14.13
N PRO A 27 10.51 -1.04 -15.37
CA PRO A 27 9.23 -0.37 -15.63
C PRO A 27 8.03 -1.28 -15.27
N VAL A 28 8.09 -1.89 -14.09
CA VAL A 28 7.09 -2.83 -13.57
C VAL A 28 6.77 -2.42 -12.14
N VAL A 29 5.50 -2.07 -11.91
CA VAL A 29 4.95 -1.86 -10.57
C VAL A 29 4.10 -3.08 -10.25
N VAL A 30 4.41 -3.73 -9.13
CA VAL A 30 3.61 -4.84 -8.61
C VAL A 30 2.72 -4.30 -7.50
N ILE A 31 1.42 -4.59 -7.59
CA ILE A 31 0.46 -4.25 -6.55
C ILE A 31 0.00 -5.56 -5.92
N ASP A 32 0.27 -5.74 -4.63
CA ASP A 32 -0.23 -6.87 -3.88
C ASP A 32 -1.33 -6.45 -2.91
N ARG A 33 -2.29 -7.37 -2.76
CA ARG A 33 -3.46 -7.20 -1.92
C ARG A 33 -3.48 -8.27 -0.84
N THR A 34 -3.18 -7.85 0.38
CA THR A 34 -3.16 -8.72 1.55
C THR A 34 -4.39 -8.47 2.45
N PHE A 35 -5.14 -9.53 2.76
CA PHE A 35 -6.27 -9.46 3.68
C PHE A 35 -5.80 -9.52 5.14
N LEU A 36 -6.17 -8.51 5.92
CA LEU A 36 -5.89 -8.46 7.36
C LEU A 36 -6.99 -9.20 8.13
N LYS A 37 -6.59 -10.25 8.87
CA LYS A 37 -7.46 -11.05 9.74
C LYS A 37 -7.24 -10.67 11.21
N GLY A 38 -8.25 -10.91 12.07
CA GLY A 38 -8.17 -10.68 13.51
C GLY A 38 -8.90 -9.42 13.97
N ARG A 39 -8.36 -8.73 14.99
CA ARG A 39 -8.97 -7.54 15.62
C ARG A 39 -9.09 -6.34 14.67
N TYR A 40 -8.15 -6.23 13.73
CA TYR A 40 -8.11 -5.18 12.71
C TYR A 40 -8.41 -5.81 11.36
N ARG A 41 -9.70 -5.88 11.03
CA ARG A 41 -10.15 -6.36 9.72
C ARG A 41 -9.88 -5.30 8.66
N GLY A 42 -9.50 -5.73 7.47
CA GLY A 42 -9.28 -4.83 6.36
C GLY A 42 -8.43 -5.41 5.24
N THR A 43 -7.99 -4.54 4.35
CA THR A 43 -7.09 -4.84 3.24
C THR A 43 -5.86 -3.94 3.36
N LEU A 44 -4.68 -4.56 3.28
CA LEU A 44 -3.40 -3.89 3.03
C LEU A 44 -3.13 -3.98 1.52
N LEU A 45 -3.12 -2.84 0.84
CA LEU A 45 -2.62 -2.71 -0.53
C LEU A 45 -1.18 -2.23 -0.46
N THR A 46 -0.27 -2.90 -1.15
CA THR A 46 1.12 -2.47 -1.27
C THR A 46 1.48 -2.30 -2.74
N ALA A 47 2.14 -1.20 -3.07
CA ALA A 47 2.74 -0.97 -4.38
C ALA A 47 4.25 -1.07 -4.23
N ILE A 48 4.84 -2.02 -4.93
CA ILE A 48 6.28 -2.27 -4.93
C ILE A 48 6.85 -2.18 -6.34
N VAL A 49 8.16 -1.93 -6.42
CA VAL A 49 8.94 -1.96 -7.65
C VAL A 49 10.15 -2.85 -7.44
N ILE A 50 10.64 -3.42 -8.54
CA ILE A 50 11.77 -4.34 -8.54
C ILE A 50 12.90 -3.70 -9.34
N ASP A 51 14.11 -3.70 -8.79
CA ASP A 51 15.29 -3.20 -9.50
C ASP A 51 15.91 -4.28 -10.42
N PRO A 52 16.94 -3.95 -11.22
CA PRO A 52 17.60 -4.90 -12.10
C PRO A 52 18.32 -6.03 -11.36
N ARG A 53 18.61 -5.84 -10.06
CA ARG A 53 19.24 -6.82 -9.17
C ARG A 53 18.22 -7.64 -8.36
N ASN A 54 16.93 -7.49 -8.67
CA ASN A 54 15.81 -8.15 -8.02
C ASN A 54 15.60 -7.74 -6.54
N TYR A 55 16.06 -6.56 -6.14
CA TYR A 55 15.68 -5.94 -4.87
C TYR A 55 14.29 -5.33 -4.98
N ILE A 56 13.47 -5.58 -3.95
CA ILE A 56 12.12 -5.07 -3.83
C ILE A 56 12.16 -3.72 -3.08
N PHE A 57 11.53 -2.71 -3.65
CA PHE A 57 11.35 -1.40 -3.04
C PHE A 57 9.87 -1.11 -2.86
N LEU A 58 9.47 -0.71 -1.64
CA LEU A 58 8.12 -0.29 -1.34
C LEU A 58 7.91 1.17 -1.78
N LEU A 59 6.98 1.41 -2.70
CA LEU A 59 6.62 2.76 -3.14
C LEU A 59 5.54 3.36 -2.25
N ALA A 60 4.48 2.59 -1.99
CA ALA A 60 3.35 3.05 -1.21
C ALA A 60 2.61 1.87 -0.58
N PHE A 61 1.88 2.15 0.49
CA PHE A 61 0.91 1.20 1.03
C PHE A 61 -0.33 1.91 1.55
N ILE A 62 -1.43 1.17 1.58
CA ILE A 62 -2.74 1.64 2.05
C ILE A 62 -3.34 0.57 2.94
N VAL A 63 -3.81 0.96 4.12
CA VAL A 63 -4.63 0.12 4.99
C VAL A 63 -6.05 0.66 4.95
N THR A 64 -7.04 -0.19 4.65
CA THR A 64 -8.45 0.19 4.59
C THR A 64 -9.35 -0.88 5.21
N GLU A 65 -10.40 -0.49 5.93
CA GLU A 65 -11.33 -1.44 6.59
C GLU A 65 -12.16 -2.30 5.61
N LEU A 66 -12.35 -1.84 4.37
CA LEU A 66 -13.24 -2.45 3.39
C LEU A 66 -12.62 -2.40 2.00
N GLU A 67 -12.80 -3.47 1.19
CA GLU A 67 -12.60 -3.37 -0.25
C GLU A 67 -13.59 -2.32 -0.76
N THR A 68 -13.13 -1.10 -1.00
CA THR A 68 -13.92 -0.16 -1.79
C THR A 68 -13.51 -0.38 -3.23
N ILE A 69 -13.98 -1.48 -3.81
CA ILE A 69 -13.91 -1.67 -5.26
C ILE A 69 -14.94 -0.70 -5.84
N LYS A 70 -14.49 0.52 -6.13
CA LYS A 70 -15.05 1.35 -7.19
C LYS A 70 -13.92 1.48 -8.20
N ILE A 71 -13.89 0.53 -9.13
CA ILE A 71 -13.17 0.68 -10.39
C ILE A 71 -13.99 1.65 -11.24
#